data_AF-Q6ADY2-F1
#
_entry.id   AF-Q6ADY2-F1
#
_cell.length_a   1.000
_cell.length_b   1.000
_cell.length_c   1.000
_cell.angle_alpha   90.00
_cell.angle_beta   90.00
_cell.angle_gamma   90.00
#
_symmetry.space_group_name_H-M   'P 1'
#
loop_
_entity.id
_entity.type
_entity.pdbx_description
1 polymer ?
#
loop_
_entity_poly.entity_id
_entity_poly.type
_entity_poly.pdbx_seq_one_letter_code
_entity_poly.pdbx_strand_id
1 'polypeptide(L)'
;MLSRIVSAVPLLIVGAIVGGVGTVAHQIAVGWGVPIPLGLIGSLLAIAALLAGLRLLGHSRVPAALAAAGTLGTILVFAQQSPGGSVLIPDNALGQIWLVAPFLIAAVALAWPDLSRRGAGPAL
;
A
#
# COMPACT_ATOMS: atom_id res chain seq x y z
N MET A 1 7.06 25.40 -6.31
CA MET A 1 6.29 24.39 -7.08
C MET A 1 7.15 23.19 -7.45
N LEU A 2 8.28 23.37 -8.15
CA LEU A 2 9.18 22.29 -8.60
C LEU A 2 9.68 21.36 -7.46
N SER A 3 10.10 21.92 -6.31
CA SER A 3 10.55 21.14 -5.14
C SER A 3 9.47 20.21 -4.55
N ARG A 4 8.19 20.60 -4.61
CA ARG A 4 7.06 19.75 -4.14
C ARG A 4 6.77 18.60 -5.09
N ILE A 5 6.90 18.83 -6.39
CA ILE A 5 6.69 17.82 -7.45
C ILE A 5 7.83 16.80 -7.43
N VAL A 6 9.09 17.24 -7.31
CA VAL A 6 10.26 16.36 -7.19
C VAL A 6 10.15 15.43 -5.98
N SER A 7 9.55 15.89 -4.89
CA SER A 7 9.33 15.08 -3.69
C SER A 7 8.18 14.08 -3.84
N ALA A 8 7.23 14.31 -4.75
CA ALA A 8 6.03 13.48 -4.91
C ALA A 8 6.25 12.25 -5.80
N VAL A 9 7.02 12.42 -6.88
CA VAL A 9 7.34 11.33 -7.83
C VAL A 9 7.93 10.09 -7.17
N PRO A 10 8.97 10.15 -6.32
CA PRO A 10 9.55 8.95 -5.70
C PRO A 10 8.56 8.23 -4.79
N LEU A 11 7.64 8.96 -4.14
CA LEU A 11 6.60 8.37 -3.28
C LEU A 11 5.57 7.58 -4.10
N LEU A 12 5.14 8.13 -5.24
CA LEU A 12 4.28 7.41 -6.17
C LEU A 12 4.99 6.17 -6.72
N ILE A 13 6.27 6.31 -7.12
CA ILE A 13 7.07 5.19 -7.67
C ILE A 13 7.26 4.08 -6.63
N VAL A 14 7.66 4.40 -5.40
CA VAL A 14 7.85 3.36 -4.36
C VAL A 14 6.52 2.68 -4.04
N GLY A 15 5.42 3.43 -3.98
CA GLY A 15 4.08 2.88 -3.84
C GLY A 15 3.73 1.93 -4.97
N ALA A 16 3.97 2.34 -6.21
CA ALA A 16 3.72 1.53 -7.41
C ALA A 16 4.57 0.25 -7.44
N ILE A 17 5.84 0.32 -7.07
CA ILE A 17 6.73 -0.84 -6.96
C ILE A 17 6.17 -1.83 -5.93
N VAL A 18 5.81 -1.35 -4.74
CA VAL A 18 5.25 -2.22 -3.69
C VAL A 18 3.92 -2.84 -4.12
N GLY A 19 3.04 -2.07 -4.76
CA GLY A 19 1.76 -2.58 -5.28
C GLY A 19 1.96 -3.62 -6.39
N GLY A 20 2.90 -3.38 -7.30
CA GLY A 20 3.23 -4.30 -8.38
C GLY A 20 3.85 -5.61 -7.88
N VAL A 21 4.89 -5.51 -7.05
CA VAL A 21 5.54 -6.68 -6.44
C VAL A 21 4.53 -7.47 -5.60
N GLY A 22 3.73 -6.80 -4.78
CA GLY A 22 2.69 -7.45 -3.98
C GLY A 22 1.65 -8.16 -4.84
N THR A 23 1.27 -7.57 -5.98
CA THR A 23 0.33 -8.21 -6.91
C THR A 23 0.89 -9.49 -7.52
N VAL A 24 2.18 -9.56 -7.80
CA VAL A 24 2.80 -10.83 -8.24
C VAL A 24 2.96 -11.80 -7.07
N ALA A 25 3.37 -11.31 -5.91
CA ALA A 25 3.70 -12.14 -4.76
C ALA A 25 2.49 -12.69 -4.01
N HIS A 26 1.31 -12.04 -4.04
CA HIS A 26 0.18 -12.40 -3.15
C HIS A 26 -0.31 -13.85 -3.31
N GLN A 27 -0.05 -14.47 -4.46
CA GLN A 27 -0.44 -15.86 -4.75
C GLN A 27 0.53 -16.90 -4.19
N ILE A 28 1.70 -16.47 -3.70
CA ILE A 28 2.71 -17.39 -3.18
C ILE A 28 2.17 -18.02 -1.89
N ALA A 29 1.96 -19.33 -1.95
CA ALA A 29 1.63 -20.16 -0.81
C ALA A 29 2.77 -21.15 -0.54
N VAL A 30 3.13 -21.31 0.73
CA VAL A 30 4.13 -22.29 1.17
C VAL A 30 3.41 -23.37 1.97
N GLY A 31 3.68 -24.63 1.61
CA GLY A 31 3.03 -25.78 2.23
C GLY A 31 3.93 -26.47 3.26
N TRP A 32 3.43 -26.55 4.50
CA TRP A 32 3.95 -27.45 5.54
C TRP A 32 2.80 -28.35 6.02
N GLY A 33 2.21 -29.10 5.09
CA GLY A 33 0.98 -29.89 5.32
C GLY A 33 -0.33 -29.09 5.21
N VAL A 34 -0.28 -27.77 5.37
CA VAL A 34 -1.39 -26.82 5.10
C VAL A 34 -0.85 -25.66 4.25
N PRO A 35 -1.58 -25.19 3.21
CA PRO A 35 -1.15 -24.05 2.42
C PRO A 35 -1.24 -22.75 3.24
N ILE A 36 -0.11 -22.12 3.51
CA ILE A 36 -0.04 -20.81 4.17
C ILE A 36 0.23 -19.73 3.13
N PRO A 37 -0.62 -18.71 2.97
CA PRO A 37 -0.50 -17.68 1.94
C PRO A 37 0.54 -16.61 2.34
N LEU A 38 1.80 -17.01 2.49
CA LEU A 38 2.88 -16.13 2.94
C LEU A 38 3.09 -14.93 2.01
N GLY A 39 2.84 -15.11 0.71
CA GLY A 39 2.88 -14.03 -0.26
C GLY A 39 1.87 -12.92 0.05
N LEU A 40 0.61 -13.30 0.33
CA LEU A 40 -0.43 -12.34 0.70
C LEU A 40 -0.09 -11.64 2.00
N ILE A 41 0.28 -12.40 3.04
CA ILE A 41 0.63 -11.87 4.36
C ILE A 41 1.79 -10.89 4.24
N GLY A 42 2.88 -11.29 3.59
CA GLY A 42 4.06 -10.46 3.40
C GLY A 42 3.76 -9.19 2.61
N SER A 43 2.94 -9.27 1.56
CA SER A 43 2.59 -8.12 0.73
C SER A 43 1.73 -7.11 1.49
N LEU A 44 0.75 -7.58 2.27
CA LEU A 44 -0.07 -6.71 3.11
C LEU A 44 0.75 -6.07 4.24
N LEU A 45 1.67 -6.82 4.85
CA LEU A 45 2.59 -6.29 5.85
C LEU A 45 3.53 -5.24 5.25
N ALA A 46 4.04 -5.46 4.02
CA ALA A 46 4.89 -4.50 3.33
C ALA A 46 4.15 -3.18 3.07
N ILE A 47 2.90 -3.23 2.59
CA ILE A 47 2.06 -2.04 2.40
C ILE A 47 1.80 -1.35 3.74
N ALA A 48 1.39 -2.10 4.76
CA ALA A 48 1.14 -1.53 6.09
C ALA A 48 2.39 -0.87 6.67
N ALA A 49 3.56 -1.51 6.57
CA ALA A 49 4.82 -1.00 7.06
C ALA A 49 5.27 0.26 6.28
N LEU A 50 5.12 0.27 4.95
CA LEU A 50 5.41 1.45 4.13
C LEU A 50 4.56 2.65 4.56
N LEU A 51 3.25 2.48 4.63
CA LEU A 51 2.33 3.57 4.96
C LEU A 51 2.47 4.01 6.42
N ALA A 52 2.61 3.06 7.35
CA ALA A 52 2.86 3.35 8.75
C ALA A 52 4.20 4.08 8.93
N GLY A 53 5.28 3.62 8.30
CA GLY A 53 6.59 4.27 8.36
C GLY A 53 6.51 5.72 7.88
N LEU A 54 5.84 5.98 6.75
CA LEU A 54 5.64 7.35 6.26
C LEU A 54 4.76 8.20 7.20
N ARG A 55 3.79 7.59 7.91
CA ARG A 55 2.96 8.29 8.91
C ARG A 55 3.70 8.58 10.22
N LEU A 56 4.59 7.69 10.64
CA LEU A 56 5.35 7.82 11.89
C LEU A 56 6.54 8.75 11.74
N LEU A 57 7.20 8.75 10.58
CA LEU A 57 8.36 9.60 10.29
C LEU A 57 7.99 10.98 9.75
N GLY A 58 6.79 11.13 9.16
CA GLY A 58 6.34 12.36 8.52
C GLY A 58 5.43 13.21 9.39
N HIS A 59 5.55 14.54 9.26
CA HIS A 59 4.68 15.53 9.93
C HIS A 59 3.33 15.77 9.22
N SER A 60 2.97 14.93 8.25
CA SER A 60 1.68 15.05 7.55
C SER A 60 1.29 13.72 6.90
N ARG A 61 0.01 13.60 6.52
CA ARG A 61 -0.50 12.44 5.77
C ARG A 61 -0.17 12.45 4.28
N VAL A 62 0.38 13.54 3.74
CA VAL A 62 0.60 13.70 2.28
C VAL A 62 1.55 12.64 1.71
N PRO A 63 2.71 12.34 2.33
CA PRO A 63 3.61 11.33 1.77
C PRO A 63 2.99 9.94 1.72
N ALA A 64 2.29 9.55 2.79
CA ALA A 64 1.56 8.29 2.86
C ALA A 64 0.42 8.24 1.81
N ALA A 65 -0.28 9.35 1.57
CA ALA A 65 -1.33 9.42 0.56
C ALA A 65 -0.78 9.24 -0.86
N LEU A 66 0.38 9.82 -1.17
CA LEU A 66 1.03 9.64 -2.47
C LEU A 66 1.53 8.20 -2.66
N ALA A 67 2.15 7.61 -1.64
CA ALA A 67 2.56 6.20 -1.69
C ALA A 67 1.35 5.27 -1.85
N ALA A 68 0.28 5.49 -1.07
CA ALA A 68 -0.97 4.74 -1.20
C ALA A 68 -1.59 4.90 -2.59
N ALA A 69 -1.59 6.10 -3.17
CA ALA A 69 -2.08 6.34 -4.53
C ALA A 69 -1.27 5.55 -5.57
N GLY A 70 0.06 5.52 -5.46
CA GLY A 70 0.91 4.69 -6.32
C GLY A 70 0.59 3.20 -6.17
N THR A 71 0.51 2.70 -4.93
CA THR A 71 0.19 1.30 -4.64
C THR A 71 -1.16 0.88 -5.18
N LEU A 72 -2.22 1.61 -4.81
CA LEU A 72 -3.60 1.27 -5.22
C LEU A 72 -3.80 1.48 -6.72
N GLY A 73 -3.21 2.53 -7.30
CA GLY A 73 -3.23 2.76 -8.74
C GLY A 73 -2.63 1.58 -9.50
N THR A 74 -1.47 1.09 -9.10
CA THR A 74 -0.85 -0.09 -9.71
C THR A 74 -1.70 -1.34 -9.53
N ILE A 75 -2.25 -1.61 -8.34
CA ILE A 75 -3.13 -2.76 -8.10
C ILE A 75 -4.35 -2.71 -9.02
N LEU A 76 -5.01 -1.55 -9.16
CA LEU A 76 -6.18 -1.40 -10.02
C LEU A 76 -5.85 -1.59 -11.50
N VAL A 77 -4.69 -1.10 -11.95
CA VAL A 77 -4.22 -1.33 -13.33
C VAL A 77 -3.95 -2.82 -13.55
N PHE A 78 -3.33 -3.51 -12.60
CA PHE A 78 -3.01 -4.94 -12.71
C PHE A 78 -4.20 -5.87 -12.44
N ALA A 79 -5.29 -5.37 -11.86
CA ALA A 79 -6.55 -6.09 -11.74
C ALA A 79 -7.23 -6.29 -13.10
N GLN A 80 -6.88 -5.48 -14.10
CA GLN A 80 -7.44 -5.62 -15.45
C GLN A 80 -6.87 -6.84 -16.15
N GLN A 81 -7.63 -7.38 -17.11
CA GLN A 81 -7.15 -8.43 -17.99
C GLN A 81 -6.04 -7.87 -18.89
N SER A 82 -4.91 -8.57 -18.95
CA SER A 82 -3.81 -8.21 -19.85
C SER A 82 -4.15 -8.53 -21.32
N PRO A 83 -3.46 -7.93 -22.31
CA PRO A 83 -3.68 -8.22 -23.72
C PRO A 83 -3.50 -9.70 -24.10
N GLY A 84 -2.73 -10.46 -23.31
CA GLY A 84 -2.55 -11.91 -23.48
C GLY A 84 -3.66 -12.74 -22.82
N GLY A 85 -4.70 -12.12 -22.26
CA GLY A 85 -5.81 -12.79 -21.57
C GLY A 85 -5.52 -13.13 -20.09
N SER A 86 -4.27 -13.02 -19.64
CA SER A 86 -3.87 -13.31 -18.26
C SER A 86 -4.41 -12.27 -17.28
N VAL A 87 -4.89 -12.74 -16.13
CA VAL A 87 -5.34 -11.91 -15.00
C VAL A 87 -4.40 -12.15 -13.82
N LEU A 88 -3.73 -11.10 -13.35
CA LEU A 88 -2.77 -11.19 -12.25
C LEU A 88 -3.45 -11.39 -10.89
N ILE A 89 -4.68 -10.89 -10.75
CA ILE A 89 -5.52 -11.02 -9.55
C ILE A 89 -6.74 -11.90 -9.90
N PRO A 90 -6.63 -13.23 -9.76
CA PRO A 90 -7.70 -14.15 -10.13
C PRO A 90 -8.89 -14.02 -9.18
N ASP A 91 -10.06 -14.37 -9.69
CA ASP A 91 -11.29 -14.36 -8.92
C ASP A 91 -11.38 -15.57 -7.97
N ASN A 92 -10.61 -15.51 -6.90
CA ASN A 92 -10.63 -16.46 -5.79
C ASN A 92 -10.51 -15.74 -4.46
N ALA A 93 -10.64 -16.47 -3.35
CA ALA A 93 -10.63 -15.87 -2.02
C ALA A 93 -9.37 -15.02 -1.73
N LEU A 94 -8.17 -15.49 -2.11
CA LEU A 94 -6.93 -14.74 -1.88
C LEU A 94 -6.85 -13.49 -2.77
N GLY A 95 -7.30 -13.56 -4.02
CA GLY A 95 -7.38 -12.42 -4.92
C GLY A 95 -8.37 -11.36 -4.43
N GLN A 96 -9.54 -11.77 -3.93
CA GLN A 96 -10.54 -10.87 -3.35
C GLN A 96 -10.01 -10.19 -2.08
N ILE A 97 -9.32 -10.93 -1.20
CA ILE A 97 -8.66 -10.34 -0.02
C ILE A 97 -7.59 -9.34 -0.45
N TRP A 98 -6.75 -9.68 -1.43
CA TRP A 98 -5.73 -8.78 -1.97
C TRP A 98 -6.32 -7.52 -2.59
N LEU A 99 -7.48 -7.61 -3.22
CA LEU A 99 -8.11 -6.45 -3.84
C LEU A 99 -8.70 -5.47 -2.81
N VAL A 100 -9.14 -5.96 -1.65
CA VAL A 100 -9.82 -5.14 -0.62
C VAL A 100 -8.88 -4.67 0.48
N ALA A 101 -8.02 -5.56 1.00
CA ALA A 101 -7.22 -5.27 2.20
C ALA A 101 -6.26 -4.07 2.05
N PRO A 102 -5.57 -3.84 0.91
CA PRO A 102 -4.74 -2.65 0.71
C PRO A 102 -5.52 -1.34 0.82
N PHE A 103 -6.78 -1.29 0.37
CA PHE A 103 -7.63 -0.11 0.52
C PHE A 103 -7.96 0.17 1.99
N LEU A 104 -8.26 -0.89 2.76
CA LEU A 104 -8.52 -0.75 4.20
C LEU A 104 -7.27 -0.28 4.95
N ILE A 105 -6.09 -0.85 4.62
CA ILE A 105 -4.81 -0.42 5.20
C ILE A 105 -4.54 1.06 4.88
N ALA A 106 -4.73 1.47 3.63
CA ALA A 106 -4.57 2.86 3.23
C ALA A 106 -5.56 3.78 3.97
N ALA A 107 -6.83 3.39 4.07
CA ALA A 107 -7.85 4.15 4.78
C ALA A 107 -7.47 4.34 6.26
N VAL A 108 -7.05 3.28 6.94
CA VAL A 108 -6.60 3.35 8.34
C VAL A 108 -5.37 4.24 8.49
N ALA A 109 -4.36 4.09 7.63
CA ALA A 109 -3.14 4.89 7.69
C ALA A 109 -3.41 6.40 7.48
N LEU A 110 -4.34 6.74 6.58
CA LEU A 110 -4.69 8.12 6.26
C LEU A 110 -5.67 8.75 7.25
N ALA A 111 -6.53 7.94 7.87
CA ALA A 111 -7.43 8.37 8.94
C ALA A 111 -6.71 8.55 10.28
N TRP A 112 -5.53 7.93 10.45
CA TRP A 112 -4.77 8.00 11.70
C TRP A 112 -4.49 9.47 12.10
N PRO A 113 -4.75 9.86 13.35
CA PRO A 113 -4.59 11.24 13.80
C PRO A 113 -3.11 11.67 13.84
N ASP A 114 -2.85 12.93 13.48
CA ASP A 114 -1.53 13.52 13.69
C ASP A 114 -1.38 13.96 15.15
N LEU A 115 -0.63 13.18 15.92
CA LEU A 115 -0.43 13.42 17.35
C LEU A 115 0.62 14.51 17.62
N SER A 116 1.43 14.90 16.62
CA SER A 116 2.48 15.92 16.77
C SER A 116 1.89 17.32 17.03
N ARG A 117 0.67 17.60 16.54
CA ARG A 117 -0.02 18.89 16.74
C ARG A 117 -0.54 19.13 18.16
N ARG A 118 -0.57 18.12 19.05
CA ARG A 118 -1.17 18.25 20.39
C ARG A 118 -0.25 18.89 21.44
N GLY A 119 1.03 19.13 21.13
CA GLY A 119 2.03 19.65 22.07
C GLY A 119 2.14 21.18 22.20
N ALA A 120 1.46 21.96 21.36
CA ALA A 120 1.46 23.43 21.48
C ALA A 120 0.44 23.87 22.54
N GLY A 121 0.81 23.74 23.82
CA GLY A 121 0.07 24.37 24.92
C GLY A 121 0.15 25.91 24.84
N PRO A 122 -0.81 26.65 25.41
CA PRO A 122 -0.78 28.11 25.38
C PRO A 122 0.49 28.62 26.05
N ALA A 123 1.26 29.45 25.34
CA ALA A 123 2.31 30.24 25.97
C ALA A 123 1.63 31.25 26.90
N LEU A 124 1.75 31.01 28.21
CA LEU A 124 1.43 31.97 29.26
C LEU A 124 2.56 32.99 29.38
#